data_AF-A0A6A4GQK0-F1
#
_entry.id   AF-A0A6A4GQK0-F1
#
_cell.length_a   1.000
_cell.length_b   1.000
_cell.length_c   1.000
_cell.angle_alpha   90.00
_cell.angle_beta   90.00
_cell.angle_gamma   90.00
#
_symmetry.space_group_name_H-M   'P 1'
#
loop_
_entity.id
_entity.type
_entity.pdbx_description
1 polymer ?
#
loop_
_entity_poly.entity_id
_entity_poly.type
_entity_poly.pdbx_seq_one_letter_code
_entity_poly.pdbx_strand_id
1 'polypeptide(L)' 'AVTNNSIRKTAEWFQRSNETISKSFKAVLFALIYPDFRMSIMNLPPPSIPECICRDPKLYPFFGDCIGSAD' A
#
# COMPACT_ATOMS: atom_id res chain seq x y z
N ALA A 1 -2.23 15.83 4.40
CA ALA A 1 -2.95 16.13 3.15
C ALA A 1 -2.10 15.67 1.97
N VAL A 2 -2.62 14.82 1.08
CA VAL A 2 -1.93 14.42 -0.15
C VAL A 2 -2.29 15.44 -1.22
N THR A 3 -1.30 16.17 -1.75
CA THR A 3 -1.52 17.11 -2.85
C THR A 3 -1.65 16.34 -4.15
N ASN A 4 -2.80 16.40 -4.82
CA ASN A 4 -3.03 15.80 -6.15
C ASN A 4 -2.31 16.59 -7.26
N ASN A 5 -0.99 16.75 -7.13
CA ASN A 5 -0.15 17.49 -8.05
C ASN A 5 0.44 16.55 -9.10
N SER A 6 0.43 16.97 -10.36
CA SER A 6 1.18 16.27 -11.40
C SER A 6 2.69 16.38 -11.18
N ILE A 7 3.45 15.45 -11.76
CA ILE A 7 4.93 15.48 -11.70
C ILE A 7 5.48 16.83 -12.15
N ARG A 8 4.90 17.42 -13.21
CA ARG A 8 5.29 18.73 -13.73
C ARG A 8 5.13 19.85 -12.70
N LYS A 9 3.97 19.92 -12.04
CA LYS A 9 3.71 20.94 -11.02
C LYS A 9 4.63 20.79 -9.81
N THR A 10 4.92 19.55 -9.43
CA THR A 10 5.88 19.25 -8.37
C THR A 10 7.30 19.64 -8.77
N ALA A 11 7.71 19.36 -10.01
CA ALA A 11 8.99 19.77 -10.56
C ALA A 11 9.17 21.30 -10.58
N GLU A 12 8.13 22.05 -10.97
CA GLU A 12 8.11 23.52 -10.90
C GLU A 12 8.27 24.03 -9.46
N TRP A 13 7.57 23.42 -8.49
CA TRP A 13 7.67 23.85 -7.08
C TRP A 13 9.07 23.65 -6.50
N PHE A 14 9.69 22.52 -6.79
CA PHE A 14 11.02 22.18 -6.27
C PHE A 14 12.17 22.71 -7.15
N GLN A 15 11.87 23.33 -8.29
CA GLN A 15 12.85 23.81 -9.26
C GLN A 15 13.83 22.71 -9.68
N ARG A 16 13.30 21.52 -9.96
CA ARG A 16 14.05 20.33 -10.39
C ARG A 16 13.44 19.72 -11.64
N SER A 17 14.19 18.88 -12.34
CA SER A 17 13.65 18.18 -13.50
C SER A 17 12.63 17.13 -13.08
N ASN A 18 11.70 16.80 -13.99
CA ASN A 18 10.72 15.72 -13.80
C ASN A 18 11.40 14.38 -13.47
N GLU A 19 12.60 14.15 -14.00
CA GLU A 19 13.40 12.96 -13.73
C GLU A 19 13.87 12.92 -12.27
N THR A 20 14.43 14.02 -11.76
CA THR A 20 14.86 14.12 -10.36
C THR A 20 13.68 13.88 -9.42
N ILE A 21 12.54 14.51 -9.68
CA ILE A 21 11.31 14.29 -8.90
C ILE A 21 10.93 12.81 -8.89
N SER A 22 10.85 12.19 -10.07
CA SER A 22 10.50 10.77 -10.20
C SER A 22 11.47 9.84 -9.45
N LYS A 23 12.78 10.13 -9.51
CA LYS A 23 13.80 9.37 -8.76
C LYS A 23 13.62 9.52 -7.26
N SER A 24 13.36 10.72 -6.76
CA SER A 24 13.12 10.97 -5.34
C SER A 24 11.88 10.25 -4.83
N PHE A 25 10.75 10.31 -5.55
CA PHE A 25 9.54 9.57 -5.19
C PHE A 25 9.78 8.06 -5.15
N LYS A 26 10.49 7.52 -6.14
CA LYS A 26 10.86 6.10 -6.15
C LYS A 26 11.75 5.72 -4.96
N ALA A 27 12.76 6.53 -4.65
CA ALA A 27 13.67 6.28 -3.53
C ALA A 27 12.92 6.22 -2.19
N VAL A 28 12.01 7.18 -1.95
CA VAL A 28 11.16 7.19 -0.76
C VAL A 28 10.22 5.99 -0.74
N LEU A 29 9.55 5.69 -1.87
CA LEU A 29 8.69 4.52 -1.97
C LEU A 29 9.45 3.24 -1.61
N PHE A 30 10.63 3.03 -2.19
CA PHE A 30 11.47 1.86 -1.90
C PHE A 30 11.90 1.78 -0.44
N ALA A 31 12.22 2.90 0.19
CA ALA A 31 12.53 2.94 1.62
C ALA A 31 11.31 2.52 2.47
N LEU A 32 10.10 2.95 2.09
CA LEU A 32 8.86 2.60 2.82
C LEU A 32 8.45 1.14 2.64
N ILE A 33 8.65 0.56 1.46
CA ILE A 33 8.32 -0.85 1.21
C ILE A 33 9.43 -1.82 1.62
N TYR A 34 10.59 -1.31 2.06
CA TYR A 34 11.68 -2.13 2.52
C TYR A 34 11.21 -3.03 3.67
N PRO A 35 11.51 -4.35 3.66
CA PRO A 35 10.89 -5.32 4.58
C PRO A 35 10.98 -4.91 6.06
N ASP A 36 12.16 -4.47 6.51
CA ASP A 36 12.38 -4.11 7.91
C ASP A 36 11.52 -2.90 8.33
N PHE A 37 11.46 -1.88 7.48
CA PHE A 37 10.65 -0.70 7.74
C PHE A 37 9.16 -1.04 7.65
N ARG A 38 8.75 -1.75 6.60
CA ARG A 38 7.36 -2.13 6.35
C ARG A 38 6.82 -2.98 7.50
N MET A 39 7.53 -4.01 7.95
CA MET A 39 7.06 -4.86 9.04
C MET A 39 7.05 -4.14 10.39
N SER A 40 7.92 -3.15 10.61
CA SER A 40 7.89 -2.36 11.86
C SER A 40 6.64 -1.48 12.01
N ILE A 41 6.00 -1.11 10.89
CA ILE A 41 4.84 -0.21 10.88
C ILE A 41 3.55 -0.96 10.51
N MET A 42 3.63 -1.99 9.69
CA MET A 42 2.48 -2.75 9.19
C MET A 42 2.33 -4.07 9.94
N ASN A 43 1.26 -4.20 10.72
CA ASN A 43 0.80 -5.49 11.22
C ASN A 43 0.02 -6.20 10.11
N LEU A 44 0.61 -7.22 9.49
CA LEU A 44 -0.15 -8.06 8.56
C LEU A 44 -1.13 -8.94 9.35
N PRO A 45 -2.38 -9.10 8.86
CA PRO A 45 -3.29 -10.06 9.45
C PRO A 45 -2.70 -11.47 9.32
N PRO A 46 -3.01 -12.37 10.26
CA PRO A 46 -2.59 -13.76 10.16
C PRO A 46 -3.10 -14.41 8.85
N PRO A 47 -2.38 -15.39 8.29
CA PRO A 47 -2.73 -16.06 7.04
C PRO A 47 -3.87 -17.07 7.24
N SER A 48 -4.93 -16.65 7.91
CA SER A 48 -6.10 -17.47 8.26
C SER A 48 -7.36 -16.76 7.83
N ILE A 49 -8.35 -17.53 7.38
CA ILE A 49 -9.67 -17.03 7.04
C ILE A 49 -10.27 -16.37 8.30
N PRO A 50 -10.74 -15.11 8.21
CA PRO A 50 -11.45 -14.46 9.30
C PRO A 50 -12.63 -15.33 9.79
N GLU A 51 -12.78 -15.47 11.11
CA GLU A 51 -13.84 -16.32 11.70
C GLU A 51 -15.26 -15.94 11.22
N CYS A 52 -15.49 -14.65 10.95
CA CYS A 52 -16.77 -14.16 10.45
C CYS A 52 -17.15 -14.76 9.09
N ILE A 53 -16.15 -15.02 8.23
CA ILE A 53 -16.35 -15.66 6.93
C ILE A 53 -16.62 -17.15 7.13
N CYS A 54 -15.84 -17.82 7.98
CA CYS A 54 -16.02 -19.25 8.27
C CYS A 54 -17.40 -19.59 8.86
N ARG A 55 -17.99 -18.68 9.65
CA ARG A 55 -19.27 -18.91 10.31
C ARG A 55 -20.49 -18.61 9.44
N ASP A 56 -20.34 -17.85 8.35
CA ASP A 56 -21.46 -17.50 7.48
C ASP A 56 -21.55 -18.48 6.30
N PRO A 57 -22.58 -19.35 6.23
CA PRO A 57 -22.75 -20.30 5.13
C PRO A 57 -23.06 -19.64 3.78
N LYS A 58 -23.33 -18.34 3.74
CA LYS A 58 -23.43 -17.58 2.47
C LYS A 58 -22.05 -17.18 1.94
N LEU A 59 -21.06 -17.01 2.83
CA LEU A 59 -19.72 -16.56 2.49
C LEU A 59 -18.74 -17.73 2.35
N TYR A 60 -18.89 -18.76 3.18
CA TYR A 60 -18.13 -20.00 3.08
C TYR A 60 -18.93 -21.06 2.31
N PRO A 61 -18.34 -21.78 1.32
CA PRO A 61 -16.92 -21.86 1.01
C PRO A 61 -16.41 -20.84 -0.03
N PHE A 62 -17.26 -19.93 -0.53
CA PHE A 62 -16.89 -19.04 -1.64
C PHE A 62 -15.65 -18.17 -1.33
N PHE A 63 -15.50 -17.71 -0.09
CA PHE A 63 -14.34 -16.97 0.41
C PHE A 63 -13.39 -17.85 1.25
N GLY A 64 -13.35 -19.15 0.99
CA GLY A 64 -12.56 -20.13 1.76
C GLY A 64 -11.05 -19.89 1.76
N ASP A 65 -10.53 -19.05 0.87
CA ASP A 65 -9.10 -18.66 0.85
C ASP A 65 -8.89 -17.16 1.08
N CYS A 66 -9.92 -16.46 1.60
CA CYS A 66 -9.86 -15.02 1.83
C CYS A 66 -9.09 -14.70 3.13
N ILE A 67 -7.89 -14.13 2.99
CA ILE A 67 -7.03 -13.71 4.11
C ILE A 67 -7.30 -12.23 4.51
N GLY A 68 -7.98 -11.48 3.64
CA GLY A 68 -8.32 -10.09 3.89
C GLY A 68 -8.91 -9.41 2.65
N SER A 69 -9.42 -8.20 2.84
CA SER A 69 -9.89 -7.32 1.77
C SER A 69 -8.94 -6.13 1.66
N ALA A 70 -8.65 -5.70 0.43
CA ALA A 70 -7.96 -4.45 0.15
C ALA A 70 -8.98 -3.51 -0.50
N ASP A 71 -9.18 -2.34 0.10
CA ASP A 71 -9.98 -1.22 -0.40
C ASP A 71 -9.06 0.01 -0.56
#